data_AF-A0A6N6M7Y9-F1
#
_entry.id   AF-A0A6N6M7Y9-F1
#
_cell.length_a   1.000
_cell.length_b   1.000
_cell.length_c   1.000
_cell.angle_alpha   90.00
_cell.angle_beta   90.00
_cell.angle_gamma   90.00
#
_symmetry.space_group_name_H-M   'P 1'
#
loop_
_entity.id
_entity.type
_entity.pdbx_description
1 polymer ?
#
loop_
_entity_poly.entity_id
_entity_poly.type
_entity_poly.pdbx_seq_one_letter_code
_entity_poly.pdbx_strand_id
1 'polypeptide(L)'
;MFKNVDIIEELTKERAKQQTAEKNIINQATAIINGDFQLEKSIENRLTNPHQERSQHSKFDQLDSDLIFSEYTIENICTKYRLRFLPSHLFLGEIPKEAKAKIKKIEKENQLTFESFKIVAPESRFKLRDATEDPILFADLGNGSYYMIHKWGDDMGWYRNAIHYPMRNITTLGLTAVVLGLLTTLILPDSLFPQTEWSNAYASGLTKIYMAFVFSGFYFVSALIIGILKSKEFSQDVWKSKFFN
;
A
#
# COMPACT_ATOMS: atom_id res chain seq x y z
N MET A 1 -22.49 0.02 -13.46
CA MET A 1 -21.46 1.07 -13.61
C MET A 1 -20.45 0.86 -12.50
N PHE A 2 -19.26 0.34 -12.80
CA PHE A 2 -18.22 0.14 -11.80
C PHE A 2 -17.51 1.48 -11.57
N LYS A 3 -17.43 1.93 -10.32
CA LYS A 3 -16.86 3.22 -9.93
C LYS A 3 -15.33 3.11 -9.94
N ASN A 4 -14.63 4.10 -10.49
CA ASN A 4 -13.17 4.17 -10.44
C ASN A 4 -12.68 4.23 -8.99
N VAL A 5 -11.46 3.74 -8.75
CA VAL A 5 -10.88 3.69 -7.40
C VAL A 5 -10.09 4.97 -7.17
N ASP A 6 -10.61 5.83 -6.31
CA ASP A 6 -9.84 6.96 -5.80
C ASP A 6 -8.89 6.48 -4.70
N ILE A 7 -7.59 6.64 -4.96
CA ILE A 7 -6.52 6.32 -4.02
C ILE A 7 -6.68 7.08 -2.71
N ILE A 8 -7.26 8.29 -2.74
CA ILE A 8 -7.48 9.12 -1.56
C ILE A 8 -8.53 8.48 -0.64
N GLU A 9 -9.61 7.98 -1.23
CA GLU A 9 -10.65 7.25 -0.48
C GLU A 9 -10.09 5.94 0.10
N GLU A 10 -9.17 5.30 -0.61
CA GLU A 10 -8.52 4.07 -0.13
C GLU A 10 -7.48 4.37 0.97
N LEU A 11 -6.71 5.46 0.85
CA LEU A 11 -5.78 5.98 1.85
C LEU A 11 -6.48 6.27 3.17
N THR A 12 -7.62 6.96 3.10
CA THR A 12 -8.43 7.30 4.29
C THR A 12 -9.06 6.06 4.93
N LYS A 13 -9.50 5.08 4.14
CA LYS A 13 -10.01 3.79 4.64
C LYS A 13 -8.93 2.94 5.30
N GLU A 14 -7.76 2.80 4.69
CA GLU A 14 -6.64 2.05 5.28
C GLU A 14 -6.15 2.73 6.56
N ARG A 15 -6.07 4.07 6.58
CA ARG A 15 -5.80 4.85 7.80
C ARG A 15 -6.85 4.60 8.88
N ALA A 16 -8.14 4.61 8.57
CA ALA A 16 -9.20 4.37 9.55
C ALA A 16 -9.12 2.95 10.15
N LYS A 17 -8.79 1.93 9.34
CA LYS A 17 -8.55 0.56 9.80
C LYS A 17 -7.31 0.48 10.69
N GLN A 18 -6.21 1.12 10.29
CA GLN A 18 -4.97 1.20 11.06
C GLN A 18 -5.20 1.91 12.39
N GLN A 19 -5.82 3.09 12.40
CA GLN A 19 -6.18 3.84 13.60
C GLN A 19 -7.07 3.03 14.56
N THR A 20 -7.91 2.12 14.05
CA THR A 20 -8.76 1.25 14.90
C THR A 20 -7.96 0.09 15.51
N ALA A 21 -7.01 -0.47 14.78
CA ALA A 21 -6.12 -1.52 15.27
C ALA A 21 -5.05 -0.97 16.24
N GLU A 22 -4.43 0.16 15.89
CA GLU A 22 -3.46 0.87 16.72
C GLU A 22 -4.12 1.50 17.96
N LYS A 23 -5.30 2.14 17.86
CA LYS A 23 -5.98 2.69 19.05
C LYS A 23 -6.22 1.63 20.10
N ASN A 24 -6.57 0.39 19.75
CA ASN A 24 -6.87 -0.60 20.78
C ASN A 24 -5.62 -1.03 21.58
N ILE A 25 -4.48 -1.18 20.91
CA ILE A 25 -3.22 -1.59 21.57
C ILE A 25 -2.54 -0.39 22.22
N ILE A 26 -2.50 0.74 21.53
CA ILE A 26 -1.93 1.99 22.05
C ILE A 26 -2.79 2.52 23.20
N ASN A 27 -4.13 2.47 23.17
CA ASN A 27 -4.94 2.90 24.33
C ASN A 27 -4.73 2.01 25.55
N GLN A 28 -4.50 0.71 25.36
CA GLN A 28 -4.19 -0.19 26.50
C GLN A 28 -2.79 0.07 27.07
N ALA A 29 -1.78 0.23 26.21
CA ALA A 29 -0.42 0.55 26.65
C ALA A 29 -0.29 1.98 27.20
N THR A 30 -0.94 2.98 26.57
CA THR A 30 -0.98 4.36 27.06
C THR A 30 -1.86 4.53 28.29
N ALA A 31 -2.87 3.69 28.53
CA ALA A 31 -3.59 3.72 29.81
C ALA A 31 -2.68 3.31 30.98
N ILE A 32 -1.80 2.34 30.77
CA ILE A 32 -0.82 1.88 31.77
C ILE A 32 0.30 2.93 31.94
N ILE A 33 0.87 3.40 30.84
CA ILE A 33 1.97 4.38 30.85
C ILE A 33 1.50 5.76 31.33
N ASN A 34 0.30 6.21 30.96
CA ASN A 34 -0.25 7.48 31.47
C ASN A 34 -0.62 7.39 32.96
N GLY A 35 -0.96 6.21 33.48
CA GLY A 35 -1.18 5.99 34.91
C GLY A 35 0.09 6.28 35.72
N ASP A 36 1.22 5.73 35.27
CA ASP A 36 2.51 5.92 35.94
C ASP A 36 3.12 7.30 35.66
N PHE A 37 3.05 7.79 34.41
CA PHE A 37 3.62 9.08 34.02
C PHE A 37 2.89 10.27 34.64
N GLN A 38 1.57 10.21 34.88
CA GLN A 38 0.85 11.28 35.59
C GLN A 38 1.23 11.34 37.07
N LEU A 39 1.57 10.19 37.67
CA LEU A 39 2.00 10.08 39.05
C LEU A 39 3.41 10.68 39.22
N GLU A 40 4.35 10.31 38.36
CA GLU A 40 5.71 10.86 38.32
C GLU A 40 5.73 12.36 37.97
N LYS A 41 4.98 12.77 36.94
CA LYS A 41 4.88 14.18 36.51
C LYS A 41 4.16 15.06 37.54
N SER A 42 3.28 14.51 38.37
CA SER A 42 2.70 15.25 39.51
C SER A 42 3.69 15.42 40.66
N ILE A 43 4.66 14.52 40.81
CA ILE A 43 5.72 14.59 41.83
C ILE A 43 6.83 15.54 41.37
N GLU A 44 7.27 15.46 40.11
CA GLU A 44 8.24 16.39 39.51
C GLU A 44 7.73 17.83 39.44
N ASN A 45 6.48 18.06 38.98
CA ASN A 45 5.91 19.42 38.90
C ASN A 45 5.74 20.10 40.27
N ARG A 46 5.68 19.33 41.36
CA ARG A 46 5.65 19.86 42.74
C ARG A 46 7.05 20.21 43.27
N LEU A 47 8.10 19.70 42.64
CA LEU A 47 9.50 19.91 43.04
C LEU A 47 10.23 20.99 42.23
N THR A 48 9.77 21.38 41.03
CA THR A 48 10.64 22.13 40.08
C THR A 48 10.09 23.38 39.38
N ASN A 49 8.81 23.78 39.51
CA ASN A 49 8.32 24.94 38.74
C ASN A 49 9.08 26.25 39.11
N PRO A 50 9.35 27.20 38.17
CA PRO A 50 8.80 27.35 36.81
C PRO A 50 9.83 27.69 35.72
N HIS A 51 9.82 27.02 34.55
CA HIS A 51 10.17 27.69 33.28
C HIS A 51 9.76 26.82 32.08
N GLN A 52 8.99 27.39 31.17
CA GLN A 52 8.55 26.75 29.92
C GLN A 52 9.75 26.48 29.01
N GLU A 53 10.08 25.21 28.78
CA GLU A 53 10.87 24.84 27.60
C GLU A 53 9.93 24.65 26.40
N ARG A 54 10.13 25.54 25.43
CA ARG A 54 9.39 25.61 24.17
C ARG A 54 9.88 24.49 23.25
N SER A 55 9.09 23.42 23.15
CA SER A 55 9.35 22.29 22.27
C SER A 55 9.29 22.70 20.79
N GLN A 56 10.30 22.30 20.02
CA GLN A 56 10.33 22.42 18.55
C GLN A 56 9.29 21.54 17.83
N HIS A 57 8.39 20.86 18.56
CA HIS A 57 7.28 20.08 17.99
C HIS A 57 6.21 20.97 17.32
N SER A 58 6.20 22.27 17.56
CA SER A 58 5.09 23.13 17.17
C SER A 58 5.20 23.77 15.78
N LYS A 59 6.07 23.25 14.90
CA LYS A 59 6.12 23.71 13.50
C LYS A 59 5.11 22.98 12.61
N PHE A 60 4.81 21.72 12.91
CA PHE A 60 3.90 20.91 12.08
C PHE A 60 2.47 20.80 12.64
N ASP A 61 2.19 21.36 13.82
CA ASP A 61 0.86 21.35 14.46
C ASP A 61 -0.23 22.08 13.64
N GLN A 62 0.17 22.98 12.73
CA GLN A 62 -0.75 23.74 11.88
C GLN A 62 -1.10 23.02 10.56
N LEU A 63 -0.43 21.91 10.26
CA LEU A 63 -0.73 21.12 9.07
C LEU A 63 -1.98 20.29 9.30
N ASP A 64 -2.77 20.17 8.24
CA ASP A 64 -3.95 19.33 8.24
C ASP A 64 -3.56 17.87 8.54
N SER A 65 -4.00 17.40 9.71
CA SER A 65 -3.74 16.05 10.18
C SER A 65 -4.31 14.99 9.23
N ASP A 66 -5.32 15.31 8.43
CA ASP A 66 -5.96 14.36 7.50
C ASP A 66 -5.07 14.04 6.29
N LEU A 67 -4.11 14.91 5.98
CA LEU A 67 -3.18 14.78 4.84
C LEU A 67 -1.79 14.26 5.24
N ILE A 68 -1.58 13.94 6.52
CA ILE A 68 -0.36 13.33 7.03
C ILE A 68 -0.49 11.81 6.99
N PHE A 69 0.47 11.14 6.35
CA PHE A 69 0.53 9.69 6.21
C PHE A 69 1.87 9.15 6.72
N SER A 70 1.84 7.99 7.38
CA SER A 70 3.04 7.26 7.79
C SER A 70 3.68 6.53 6.61
N GLU A 71 5.00 6.31 6.66
CA GLU A 71 5.72 5.48 5.68
C GLU A 71 5.05 4.11 5.49
N TYR A 72 4.59 3.50 6.58
CA TYR A 72 3.95 2.19 6.55
C TYR A 72 2.62 2.20 5.78
N THR A 73 1.82 3.26 5.92
CA THR A 73 0.55 3.41 5.17
C THR A 73 0.83 3.55 3.68
N ILE A 74 1.87 4.31 3.32
CA ILE A 74 2.30 4.50 1.93
C ILE A 74 2.84 3.19 1.35
N GLU A 75 3.63 2.43 2.11
CA GLU A 75 4.14 1.12 1.72
C GLU A 75 3.00 0.14 1.41
N ASN A 76 2.00 0.04 2.29
CA ASN A 76 0.85 -0.85 2.08
C ASN A 76 0.09 -0.52 0.78
N ILE A 77 -0.05 0.75 0.43
CA ILE A 77 -0.76 1.15 -0.79
C ILE A 77 0.11 0.94 -2.02
N CYS A 78 1.42 1.23 -1.91
CA CYS A 78 2.38 0.94 -2.95
C CYS A 78 2.41 -0.55 -3.28
N THR A 79 2.42 -1.43 -2.28
CA THR A 79 2.36 -2.88 -2.48
C THR A 79 1.00 -3.34 -3.00
N LYS A 80 -0.10 -2.74 -2.54
CA LYS A 80 -1.47 -3.08 -2.97
C LYS A 80 -1.68 -2.82 -4.47
N TYR A 81 -1.26 -1.66 -4.96
CA TYR A 81 -1.51 -1.19 -6.33
C TYR A 81 -0.27 -1.26 -7.25
N ARG A 82 0.82 -1.85 -6.78
CA ARG A 82 2.12 -1.90 -7.48
C ARG A 82 2.60 -0.50 -7.90
N LEU A 83 2.64 0.41 -6.93
CA LEU A 83 3.21 1.74 -7.07
C LEU A 83 4.61 1.77 -6.46
N ARG A 84 5.43 2.72 -6.88
CA ARG A 84 6.76 2.97 -6.32
C ARG A 84 6.77 4.31 -5.60
N PHE A 85 7.46 4.36 -4.46
CA PHE A 85 7.67 5.58 -3.69
C PHE A 85 9.11 6.03 -3.85
N LEU A 86 9.34 6.98 -4.76
CA LEU A 86 10.68 7.42 -5.13
C LEU A 86 10.84 8.93 -4.97
N PRO A 87 12.08 9.42 -4.76
CA PRO A 87 12.36 10.85 -4.79
C PRO A 87 11.89 11.53 -6.08
N SER A 88 11.40 12.76 -5.95
CA SER A 88 10.87 13.55 -7.07
C SER A 88 11.87 13.77 -8.23
N HIS A 89 13.18 13.77 -7.97
CA HIS A 89 14.20 13.93 -9.02
C HIS A 89 14.28 12.76 -10.00
N LEU A 90 13.80 11.57 -9.61
CA LEU A 90 13.76 10.39 -10.50
C LEU A 90 12.52 10.39 -11.41
N PHE A 91 11.58 11.29 -11.17
CA PHE A 91 10.35 11.36 -11.93
C PHE A 91 10.59 12.03 -13.29
N LEU A 92 10.41 11.28 -14.38
CA LEU A 92 10.59 11.76 -15.75
C LEU A 92 9.42 12.61 -16.27
N GLY A 93 8.27 12.59 -15.57
CA GLY A 93 7.09 13.38 -15.94
C GLY A 93 7.20 14.85 -15.50
N GLU A 94 6.40 15.71 -16.12
CA GLU A 94 6.32 17.11 -15.70
C GLU A 94 5.43 17.26 -14.47
N ILE A 95 5.94 17.97 -13.45
CA ILE A 95 5.15 18.35 -12.27
C ILE A 95 4.29 19.58 -12.64
N PRO A 96 2.95 19.49 -12.55
CA PRO A 96 2.05 20.55 -12.98
C PRO A 96 2.27 21.84 -12.18
N LYS A 97 1.94 22.97 -12.82
CA LYS A 97 2.05 24.30 -12.18
C LYS A 97 1.15 24.40 -10.93
N GLU A 98 0.04 23.67 -10.91
CA GLU A 98 -0.88 23.58 -9.78
C GLU A 98 -0.21 23.01 -8.52
N ALA A 99 0.53 21.91 -8.65
CA ALA A 99 1.29 21.33 -7.54
C ALA A 99 2.30 22.35 -6.98
N LYS A 100 3.03 23.04 -7.86
CA LYS A 100 3.99 24.08 -7.46
C LYS A 100 3.32 25.26 -6.76
N ALA A 101 2.15 25.68 -7.21
CA ALA A 101 1.37 26.74 -6.58
C ALA A 101 0.88 26.32 -5.18
N LYS A 102 0.44 25.06 -5.03
CA LYS A 102 -0.02 24.52 -3.75
C LYS A 102 1.12 24.42 -2.73
N ILE A 103 2.32 24.00 -3.14
CA ILE A 103 3.53 24.01 -2.29
C ILE A 103 3.78 25.42 -1.74
N LYS A 104 3.84 26.43 -2.63
CA LYS A 104 4.06 27.83 -2.23
C LYS A 104 3.02 28.34 -1.25
N LYS A 105 1.76 27.93 -1.43
CA LYS A 105 0.66 28.31 -0.52
C LYS A 105 0.88 27.70 0.86
N ILE A 106 1.14 26.40 0.95
CA ILE A 106 1.37 25.68 2.21
C ILE A 106 2.60 26.23 2.94
N GLU A 107 3.71 26.46 2.24
CA GLU A 107 4.93 27.00 2.82
C GLU A 107 4.72 28.40 3.39
N LYS A 108 3.97 29.26 2.69
CA LYS A 108 3.64 30.62 3.14
C LYS A 108 2.69 30.63 4.34
N GLU A 109 1.67 29.76 4.33
CA GLU A 109 0.68 29.67 5.42
C GLU A 109 1.29 29.15 6.71
N ASN A 110 2.19 28.16 6.63
CA ASN A 110 2.77 27.51 7.80
C ASN A 110 4.16 28.07 8.19
N GLN A 111 4.74 28.97 7.38
CA GLN A 111 6.11 29.48 7.55
C GLN A 111 7.15 28.35 7.61
N LEU A 112 6.98 27.35 6.75
CA LEU A 112 7.86 26.18 6.61
C LEU A 112 8.45 26.12 5.21
N THR A 113 9.57 25.43 5.08
CA THR A 113 10.21 25.11 3.80
C THR A 113 10.41 23.61 3.72
N PHE A 114 9.86 22.97 2.69
CA PHE A 114 10.05 21.54 2.49
C PHE A 114 11.33 21.29 1.69
N GLU A 115 12.27 20.54 2.24
CA GLU A 115 13.57 20.28 1.60
C GLU A 115 13.52 19.06 0.67
N SER A 116 12.65 18.09 0.97
CA SER A 116 12.60 16.81 0.27
C SER A 116 11.18 16.46 -0.18
N PHE A 117 11.06 16.10 -1.45
CA PHE A 117 9.80 15.66 -2.07
C PHE A 117 9.94 14.26 -2.64
N LYS A 118 8.91 13.44 -2.42
CA LYS A 118 8.79 12.08 -2.96
C LYS A 118 7.50 11.95 -3.75
N ILE A 119 7.50 11.08 -4.75
CA ILE A 119 6.38 10.83 -5.64
C ILE A 119 6.01 9.35 -5.52
N VAL A 120 4.73 9.09 -5.26
CA VAL A 120 4.14 7.77 -5.46
C VAL A 120 3.64 7.73 -6.90
N ALA A 121 4.20 6.83 -7.71
CA ALA A 121 3.76 6.64 -9.09
C ALA A 121 4.01 5.20 -9.54
N PRO A 122 3.26 4.68 -10.53
CA PRO A 122 3.58 3.39 -11.12
C PRO A 122 4.95 3.43 -11.80
N GLU A 123 5.58 2.27 -11.89
CA GLU A 123 6.89 2.10 -12.54
C GLU A 123 6.94 2.67 -13.97
N SER A 124 5.82 2.59 -14.69
CA SER A 124 5.68 3.13 -16.04
C SER A 124 5.96 4.64 -16.11
N ARG A 125 5.63 5.44 -15.09
CA ARG A 125 5.91 6.90 -15.06
C ARG A 125 7.38 7.23 -14.85
N PHE A 126 8.13 6.31 -14.26
CA PHE A 126 9.57 6.47 -14.08
C PHE A 126 10.37 6.00 -15.29
N LYS A 127 9.79 5.13 -16.14
CA LYS A 127 10.39 4.66 -17.40
C LYS A 127 9.94 5.49 -18.62
N LEU A 128 8.71 6.01 -18.62
CA LEU A 128 8.04 6.61 -19.78
C LEU A 128 7.28 7.89 -19.39
N ARG A 129 7.42 8.94 -20.21
CA ARG A 129 6.77 10.25 -20.04
C ARG A 129 5.23 10.20 -20.18
N ASP A 130 4.72 9.23 -20.94
CA ASP A 130 3.31 9.11 -21.35
C ASP A 130 2.47 8.07 -20.59
N ALA A 131 2.87 7.66 -19.38
CA ALA A 131 2.02 6.80 -18.58
C ALA A 131 0.79 7.56 -18.05
N THR A 132 -0.41 6.98 -18.22
CA THR A 132 -1.75 7.56 -18.02
C THR A 132 -2.29 7.43 -16.60
N GLU A 133 -1.43 7.37 -15.58
CA GLU A 133 -1.88 7.07 -14.21
C GLU A 133 -1.29 8.02 -13.17
N ASP A 134 -2.09 8.27 -12.12
CA ASP A 134 -1.94 9.27 -11.06
C ASP A 134 -0.63 9.23 -10.26
N PRO A 135 0.34 10.13 -10.53
CA PRO A 135 1.33 10.50 -9.53
C PRO A 135 0.71 11.26 -8.35
N ILE A 136 1.15 10.91 -7.15
CA ILE A 136 0.86 11.66 -5.92
C ILE A 136 2.17 12.24 -5.40
N LEU A 137 2.19 13.54 -5.16
CA LEU A 137 3.32 14.24 -4.56
C LEU A 137 3.18 14.31 -3.04
N PHE A 138 4.24 13.86 -2.39
CA PHE A 138 4.43 13.92 -0.95
C PHE A 138 5.61 14.84 -0.61
N ALA A 139 5.45 15.65 0.43
CA ALA A 139 6.55 16.32 1.11
C ALA A 139 6.97 15.51 2.34
N ASP A 140 8.27 15.43 2.59
CA ASP A 140 8.81 14.83 3.80
C ASP A 140 8.68 15.81 4.97
N LEU A 141 8.06 15.39 6.07
CA LEU A 141 7.93 16.17 7.31
C LEU A 141 9.02 15.83 8.33
N GLY A 142 9.86 14.83 8.06
CA GLY A 142 10.72 14.22 9.06
C GLY A 142 9.96 13.21 9.94
N ASN A 143 10.71 12.41 10.70
CA ASN A 143 10.18 11.37 11.60
C ASN A 143 9.35 10.26 10.91
N GLY A 144 9.59 10.00 9.62
CA GLY A 144 8.89 8.94 8.87
C GLY A 144 7.43 9.29 8.51
N SER A 145 7.05 10.57 8.61
CA SER A 145 5.75 11.08 8.22
C SER A 145 5.84 11.91 6.95
N TYR A 146 4.84 11.77 6.08
CA TYR A 146 4.78 12.42 4.78
C TYR A 146 3.47 13.17 4.61
N TYR A 147 3.56 14.41 4.11
CA TYR A 147 2.41 15.24 3.83
C TYR A 147 2.00 15.13 2.37
N MET A 148 0.74 14.78 2.11
CA MET A 148 0.19 14.74 0.77
C MET A 148 -0.10 16.15 0.25
N ILE A 149 0.60 16.56 -0.80
CA ILE A 149 0.41 17.88 -1.40
C ILE A 149 -0.69 17.82 -2.46
N HIS A 150 -0.51 16.98 -3.47
CA HIS A 150 -1.35 16.99 -4.65
C HIS A 150 -1.31 15.66 -5.40
N LYS A 151 -2.44 15.30 -6.00
CA LYS A 151 -2.62 14.18 -6.92
C LYS A 151 -3.03 14.79 -8.26
N TRP A 152 -2.40 14.35 -9.35
CA TRP A 152 -2.75 14.79 -10.71
C TRP A 152 -2.66 13.60 -11.67
N GLY A 153 -3.58 13.50 -12.62
CA GLY A 153 -3.69 12.36 -13.53
C GLY A 153 -5.14 11.92 -13.73
N ASP A 154 -5.31 10.75 -14.36
CA ASP A 154 -6.59 10.06 -14.50
C ASP A 154 -6.69 8.92 -13.48
N ASP A 155 -7.89 8.73 -12.93
CA ASP A 155 -8.13 7.80 -11.82
C ASP A 155 -7.80 6.36 -12.21
N MET A 156 -7.22 5.62 -11.26
CA MET A 156 -6.93 4.20 -11.48
C MET A 156 -8.20 3.35 -11.64
N GLY A 157 -8.20 2.48 -12.66
CA GLY A 157 -9.27 1.53 -12.91
C GLY A 157 -9.45 0.53 -11.75
N TRP A 158 -10.70 0.33 -11.32
CA TRP A 158 -11.04 -0.51 -10.15
C TRP A 158 -10.54 -1.96 -10.22
N TYR A 159 -10.42 -2.51 -11.42
CA TYR A 159 -9.97 -3.89 -11.67
C TYR A 159 -8.47 -4.09 -11.44
N ARG A 160 -7.69 -3.00 -11.36
CA ARG A 160 -6.23 -3.02 -11.22
C ARG A 160 -5.78 -3.77 -9.96
N ASN A 161 -6.52 -3.59 -8.87
CA ASN A 161 -6.29 -4.29 -7.61
C ASN A 161 -6.34 -5.82 -7.78
N ALA A 162 -7.31 -6.33 -8.56
CA ALA A 162 -7.47 -7.77 -8.80
C ALA A 162 -6.36 -8.34 -9.71
N ILE A 163 -5.97 -7.61 -10.76
CA ILE A 163 -4.92 -8.04 -11.70
C ILE A 163 -3.56 -8.14 -11.01
N HIS A 164 -3.23 -7.20 -10.12
CA HIS A 164 -1.93 -7.18 -9.44
C HIS A 164 -1.89 -7.97 -8.14
N TYR A 165 -3.03 -8.42 -7.61
CA TYR A 165 -3.11 -9.25 -6.41
C TYR A 165 -2.16 -10.48 -6.42
N PRO A 166 -2.09 -11.31 -7.49
CA PRO A 166 -1.16 -12.45 -7.54
C PRO A 166 0.31 -12.03 -7.45
N MET A 167 0.66 -10.81 -7.87
CA MET A 167 2.03 -10.30 -7.93
C MET A 167 2.49 -9.57 -6.66
N ARG A 168 1.68 -9.57 -5.59
CA ARG A 168 2.07 -8.94 -4.32
C ARG A 168 3.20 -9.70 -3.65
N ASN A 169 2.94 -10.96 -3.32
CA ASN A 169 3.81 -11.86 -2.58
C ASN A 169 3.75 -13.28 -3.18
N ILE A 170 4.73 -14.11 -2.86
CA ILE A 170 4.70 -15.53 -3.26
C ILE A 170 3.50 -16.28 -2.67
N THR A 171 3.05 -15.89 -1.47
CA THR A 171 1.87 -16.46 -0.80
C THR A 171 0.58 -16.11 -1.52
N THR A 172 0.41 -14.85 -1.97
CA THR A 172 -0.76 -14.43 -2.76
C THR A 172 -0.77 -15.09 -4.14
N LEU A 173 0.41 -15.32 -4.73
CA LEU A 173 0.55 -16.08 -5.97
C LEU A 173 0.07 -17.54 -5.79
N GLY A 174 0.50 -18.20 -4.72
CA GLY A 174 0.05 -19.56 -4.39
C GLY A 174 -1.46 -19.62 -4.18
N LEU A 175 -2.03 -18.69 -3.40
CA LEU A 175 -3.47 -18.65 -3.14
C LEU A 175 -4.29 -18.45 -4.41
N THR A 176 -3.86 -17.53 -5.29
CA THR A 176 -4.54 -17.29 -6.58
C THR A 176 -4.45 -18.51 -7.51
N ALA A 177 -3.32 -19.21 -7.52
CA ALA A 177 -3.17 -20.44 -8.30
C ALA A 177 -4.11 -21.55 -7.81
N VAL A 178 -4.29 -21.70 -6.49
CA VAL A 178 -5.25 -22.65 -5.89
C VAL A 178 -6.69 -22.29 -6.28
N VAL A 179 -7.07 -21.02 -6.17
CA VAL A 179 -8.40 -20.55 -6.57
C VAL A 179 -8.65 -20.79 -8.05
N LEU A 180 -7.67 -20.49 -8.92
CA LEU A 180 -7.77 -20.77 -10.35
C LEU A 180 -7.88 -22.26 -10.66
N GLY A 181 -7.09 -23.11 -9.99
CA GLY A 181 -7.17 -24.56 -10.15
C GLY A 181 -8.53 -25.14 -9.72
N LEU A 182 -9.15 -24.57 -8.68
CA LEU A 182 -10.50 -24.94 -8.26
C LEU A 182 -11.56 -24.45 -9.26
N LEU A 183 -11.41 -23.23 -9.79
CA LEU A 183 -12.35 -22.71 -10.79
C LEU A 183 -12.27 -23.50 -12.09
N THR A 184 -11.08 -23.88 -12.56
CA THR A 184 -10.93 -24.62 -13.80
C THR A 184 -11.52 -26.01 -13.69
N THR A 185 -11.34 -26.69 -12.56
CA THR A 185 -11.97 -27.99 -12.30
C THR A 185 -13.49 -27.94 -12.20
N LEU A 186 -14.06 -26.84 -11.70
CA LEU A 186 -15.51 -26.64 -11.67
C LEU A 186 -16.12 -26.40 -13.06
N ILE A 187 -15.36 -25.76 -13.96
CA ILE A 187 -15.82 -25.44 -15.33
C ILE A 187 -15.67 -26.65 -16.26
N LEU A 188 -14.67 -27.50 -16.03
CA LEU A 188 -14.39 -28.67 -16.87
C LEU A 188 -15.47 -29.76 -16.71
N PRO A 189 -16.02 -30.30 -17.82
CA PRO A 189 -16.99 -31.38 -17.76
C PRO A 189 -16.37 -32.68 -17.24
N ASP A 190 -17.19 -33.46 -16.52
CA ASP A 190 -16.77 -34.69 -15.84
C ASP A 190 -16.20 -35.76 -16.79
N SER A 191 -16.52 -35.67 -18.08
CA SER A 191 -16.01 -36.55 -19.13
C SER A 191 -14.51 -36.43 -19.38
N LEU A 192 -13.88 -35.33 -18.97
CA LEU A 192 -12.43 -35.09 -19.16
C LEU A 192 -11.59 -35.63 -18.02
N PHE A 193 -12.22 -36.02 -16.90
CA PHE A 193 -11.52 -36.62 -15.79
C PHE A 193 -11.42 -38.14 -15.98
N PRO A 194 -10.31 -38.77 -15.54
CA PRO A 194 -10.19 -40.21 -15.54
C PRO A 194 -11.40 -40.83 -14.84
N GLN A 195 -12.17 -41.62 -15.59
CA GLN A 195 -13.32 -42.31 -15.03
C GLN A 195 -12.80 -43.41 -14.11
N THR A 196 -12.94 -43.22 -12.82
CA THR A 196 -12.72 -44.27 -11.85
C THR A 196 -13.90 -45.22 -11.92
N GLU A 197 -13.66 -46.53 -11.99
CA GLU A 197 -14.73 -47.55 -12.03
C GLU A 197 -15.60 -47.59 -10.75
N TRP A 198 -15.28 -46.75 -9.77
CA TRP A 198 -15.98 -46.66 -8.50
C TRP A 198 -17.23 -45.80 -8.71
N SER A 199 -18.39 -46.44 -8.80
CA SER A 199 -19.71 -45.81 -8.97
C SER A 199 -20.19 -45.05 -7.72
N ASN A 200 -19.31 -44.32 -7.04
CA ASN A 200 -19.59 -43.61 -5.80
C ASN A 200 -19.32 -42.12 -6.01
N ALA A 201 -20.30 -41.27 -5.68
CA ALA A 201 -20.16 -39.80 -5.74
C ALA A 201 -18.90 -39.28 -5.01
N TYR A 202 -18.46 -39.99 -3.96
CA TYR A 202 -17.23 -39.71 -3.22
C TYR A 202 -15.95 -39.86 -4.07
N ALA A 203 -15.88 -40.85 -4.97
CA ALA A 203 -14.72 -41.08 -5.82
C ALA A 203 -14.58 -39.97 -6.87
N SER A 204 -15.70 -39.50 -7.44
CA SER A 204 -15.74 -38.34 -8.35
C SER A 204 -15.33 -37.03 -7.65
N GLY A 205 -15.73 -36.82 -6.40
CA GLY A 205 -15.30 -35.65 -5.63
C GLY A 205 -13.78 -35.64 -5.38
N LEU A 206 -13.21 -36.79 -5.03
CA LEU A 206 -11.76 -36.91 -4.79
C LEU A 206 -10.93 -36.71 -6.06
N THR A 207 -11.37 -37.22 -7.21
CA THR A 207 -10.66 -36.99 -8.48
C THR A 207 -10.67 -35.52 -8.89
N LYS A 208 -11.78 -34.81 -8.64
CA LYS A 208 -11.87 -33.34 -8.87
C LYS A 208 -10.92 -32.56 -7.95
N ILE A 209 -10.84 -32.91 -6.67
CA ILE A 209 -9.91 -32.26 -5.72
C ILE A 209 -8.45 -32.51 -6.15
N TYR A 210 -8.11 -33.75 -6.52
CA TYR A 210 -6.78 -34.09 -7.01
C TYR A 210 -6.42 -33.29 -8.28
N MET A 211 -7.35 -33.19 -9.23
CA MET A 211 -7.13 -32.41 -10.46
C MET A 211 -7.01 -30.92 -10.20
N ALA A 212 -7.76 -30.37 -9.22
CA ALA A 212 -7.64 -28.98 -8.83
C ALA A 212 -6.25 -28.68 -8.27
N PHE A 213 -5.70 -29.61 -7.48
CA PHE A 213 -4.34 -29.53 -6.99
C PHE A 213 -3.31 -29.54 -8.14
N VAL A 214 -3.45 -30.45 -9.12
CA VAL A 214 -2.57 -30.52 -10.30
C VAL A 214 -2.61 -29.22 -11.12
N PHE A 215 -3.81 -28.71 -11.43
CA PHE A 215 -3.94 -27.45 -12.15
C PHE A 215 -3.38 -26.27 -11.37
N SER A 216 -3.61 -26.22 -10.04
CA SER A 216 -3.03 -25.16 -9.20
C SER A 216 -1.50 -25.16 -9.24
N GLY A 217 -0.87 -26.34 -9.18
CA GLY A 217 0.58 -26.49 -9.31
C GLY A 217 1.07 -26.02 -10.69
N PHE A 218 0.37 -26.41 -11.76
CA PHE A 218 0.70 -25.97 -13.11
C PHE A 218 0.63 -24.45 -13.26
N TYR A 219 -0.45 -23.81 -12.79
CA TYR A 219 -0.59 -22.36 -12.82
C TYR A 219 0.49 -21.67 -12.00
N PHE A 220 0.80 -22.16 -10.81
CA PHE A 220 1.84 -21.60 -9.95
C PHE A 220 3.22 -21.64 -10.62
N VAL A 221 3.62 -22.80 -11.14
CA VAL A 221 4.92 -22.96 -11.83
C VAL A 221 4.97 -22.10 -13.09
N SER A 222 3.91 -22.10 -13.91
CA SER A 222 3.86 -21.26 -15.12
C SER A 222 4.00 -19.77 -14.79
N ALA A 223 3.36 -19.30 -13.71
CA ALA A 223 3.45 -17.91 -13.29
C ALA A 223 4.86 -17.55 -12.80
N LEU A 224 5.55 -18.45 -12.09
CA LEU A 224 6.95 -18.25 -11.71
C LEU A 224 7.87 -18.17 -12.93
N ILE A 225 7.71 -19.07 -13.90
CA ILE A 225 8.50 -19.05 -15.14
C ILE A 225 8.29 -17.73 -15.89
N ILE A 226 7.05 -17.27 -16.03
CA ILE A 226 6.74 -15.98 -16.66
C ILE A 226 7.33 -14.81 -15.86
N GLY A 227 7.31 -14.89 -14.53
CA GLY A 227 7.92 -13.91 -13.63
C GLY A 227 9.42 -13.78 -13.87
N ILE A 228 10.13 -14.92 -13.86
CA ILE A 228 11.57 -14.98 -14.12
C ILE A 228 11.90 -14.50 -15.53
N LEU A 229 11.16 -14.96 -16.55
CA LEU A 229 11.39 -14.57 -17.95
C LEU A 229 11.22 -13.06 -18.17
N LYS A 230 10.30 -12.44 -17.44
CA LYS A 230 10.06 -10.99 -17.51
C LYS A 230 10.86 -10.19 -16.48
N SER A 231 11.79 -10.83 -15.76
CA SER A 231 12.55 -10.23 -14.63
C SER A 231 11.65 -9.47 -13.64
N LYS A 232 10.42 -9.95 -13.45
CA LYS A 232 9.43 -9.28 -12.62
C LYS A 232 9.55 -9.72 -11.18
N GLU A 233 9.97 -8.79 -10.34
CA GLU A 233 9.98 -8.95 -8.89
C GLU A 233 8.60 -8.66 -8.26
N PHE A 234 8.40 -9.21 -7.06
CA PHE A 234 7.19 -9.04 -6.26
C PHE A 234 7.03 -7.59 -5.80
N SER A 235 5.78 -7.14 -5.61
CA SER A 235 5.54 -5.74 -5.25
C SER A 235 6.12 -5.35 -3.89
N GLN A 236 6.22 -6.30 -2.96
CA GLN A 236 6.82 -6.09 -1.64
C GLN A 236 8.32 -5.76 -1.70
N ASP A 237 9.03 -6.24 -2.72
CA ASP A 237 10.49 -6.05 -2.81
C ASP A 237 10.87 -4.81 -3.63
N VAL A 238 9.94 -4.31 -4.45
CA VAL A 238 10.23 -3.29 -5.48
C VAL A 238 9.78 -1.88 -5.09
N TRP A 239 8.92 -1.72 -4.08
CA TRP A 239 8.23 -0.45 -3.81
C TRP A 239 9.17 0.74 -3.53
N LYS A 240 10.36 0.49 -2.97
CA LYS A 240 11.42 1.50 -2.69
C LYS A 240 12.63 1.38 -3.62
N SER A 241 12.63 0.41 -4.54
CA SER A 241 13.76 0.15 -5.43
C SER A 241 13.89 1.24 -6.49
N LYS A 242 15.10 1.83 -6.55
CA LYS A 242 15.48 2.81 -7.58
C LYS A 242 15.74 2.17 -8.94
N PHE A 243 15.95 0.86 -9.00
CA PHE A 243 16.34 0.16 -10.21
C PHE A 243 15.13 -0.32 -11.00
N PHE A 244 15.22 -0.19 -12.30
CA PHE A 244 14.16 -0.44 -13.26
C PHE A 244 14.38 -1.80 -13.94
N ASN A 245 14.12 -2.90 -13.22
CA ASN A 245 14.05 -4.24 -13.84
C ASN A 245 12.84 -4.36 -14.77
#